data_AF-A0A5C9BUT2-F1
#
_entry.id   AF-A0A5C9BUT2-F1
#
_cell.length_a   1.000
_cell.length_b   1.000
_cell.length_c   1.000
_cell.angle_alpha   90.00
_cell.angle_beta   90.00
_cell.angle_gamma   90.00
#
_symmetry.space_group_name_H-M   'P 1'
#
loop_
_entity.id
_entity.type
_entity.pdbx_description
1 polymer ?
#
loop_
_entity_poly.entity_id
_entity_poly.type
_entity_poly.pdbx_seq_one_letter_code
_entity_poly.pdbx_strand_id
1 'polypeptide(L)'
;MISSSSKLINSVIIKPCFIGENVVLENSVIGPHVSIEADSTINSSVIKNSIIQANSKIYNANFTNSMVGNFVEYEGAVNELSIGDYCTTVPLKK
;
A
#
# COMPACT_ATOMS: atom_id res chain seq x y z
N MET A 1 6.90 -10.08 9.04
CA MET A 1 5.83 -11.04 9.41
C MET A 1 4.68 -10.83 8.44
N ILE A 2 4.04 -11.90 7.96
CA ILE A 2 2.89 -11.80 7.05
C ILE A 2 1.72 -12.49 7.75
N SER A 3 0.64 -11.76 8.02
CA SER A 3 -0.54 -12.32 8.70
C SER A 3 -1.23 -13.38 7.86
N SER A 4 -1.74 -14.43 8.51
CA SER A 4 -2.53 -15.49 7.86
C SER A 4 -3.88 -14.99 7.33
N SER A 5 -4.40 -13.87 7.85
CA SER A 5 -5.64 -13.26 7.35
C SER A 5 -5.41 -12.36 6.13
N SER A 6 -4.15 -12.08 5.77
CA SER A 6 -3.85 -11.32 4.55
C SER A 6 -4.19 -12.14 3.30
N LYS A 7 -4.67 -11.45 2.26
CA LYS A 7 -5.05 -12.05 0.98
C LYS A 7 -4.10 -11.56 -0.10
N LEU A 8 -3.47 -12.50 -0.80
CA LEU A 8 -2.63 -12.23 -1.95
C LEU A 8 -3.33 -12.76 -3.20
N ILE A 9 -3.68 -11.85 -4.11
CA ILE A 9 -4.34 -12.15 -5.37
C ILE A 9 -3.42 -11.65 -6.47
N ASN A 10 -2.83 -12.54 -7.27
CA ASN A 10 -1.89 -12.18 -8.34
C ASN A 10 -0.80 -11.19 -7.91
N SER A 11 -0.30 -11.35 -6.68
CA SER A 11 0.61 -10.38 -6.06
C SER A 11 1.88 -11.06 -5.58
N VAL A 12 2.97 -10.31 -5.61
CA VAL A 12 4.30 -10.78 -5.20
C VAL A 12 4.79 -9.95 -4.03
N ILE A 13 5.28 -10.62 -2.99
CA ILE A 13 5.96 -9.98 -1.87
C ILE A 13 7.46 -10.23 -1.99
N ILE A 14 8.24 -9.15 -2.05
CA ILE A 14 9.70 -9.17 -2.01
C ILE A 14 10.12 -8.90 -0.56
N LYS A 15 10.70 -9.90 0.09
CA LYS A 15 11.13 -9.78 1.50
C LYS A 15 12.29 -8.79 1.65
N PRO A 16 12.45 -8.15 2.82
CA PRO A 16 11.59 -8.25 4.00
C PRO A 16 10.37 -7.34 3.92
N CYS A 17 9.20 -7.84 4.36
CA CYS A 17 7.98 -7.05 4.51
C CYS A 17 7.23 -7.41 5.80
N PHE A 18 6.46 -6.45 6.29
CA PHE A 18 5.42 -6.64 7.30
C PHE A 18 4.05 -6.45 6.64
N ILE A 19 3.17 -7.43 6.78
CA ILE A 19 1.80 -7.38 6.26
C ILE A 19 0.84 -7.73 7.39
N GLY A 20 0.04 -6.75 7.79
CA GLY A 20 -0.92 -6.81 8.89
C GLY A 20 -2.15 -7.67 8.59
N GLU A 21 -3.05 -7.72 9.57
CA GLU A 21 -4.28 -8.50 9.48
C GLU A 21 -5.24 -7.94 8.42
N ASN A 22 -5.95 -8.84 7.73
CA ASN A 22 -6.97 -8.50 6.73
C ASN A 22 -6.48 -7.65 5.55
N VAL A 23 -5.17 -7.46 5.39
CA VAL A 23 -4.61 -6.75 4.24
C VAL A 23 -4.93 -7.50 2.96
N VAL A 24 -5.39 -6.77 1.94
CA VAL A 24 -5.64 -7.31 0.61
C VAL A 24 -4.62 -6.73 -0.36
N LEU A 25 -3.83 -7.62 -0.97
CA LEU A 25 -2.91 -7.29 -2.05
C LEU A 25 -3.43 -7.90 -3.34
N GLU A 26 -3.71 -7.06 -4.33
CA GLU A 26 -4.23 -7.49 -5.62
C GLU A 26 -3.40 -6.91 -6.77
N ASN A 27 -2.98 -7.77 -7.71
CA ASN A 27 -2.18 -7.38 -8.88
C ASN A 27 -0.98 -6.47 -8.54
N SER A 28 -0.32 -6.71 -7.40
CA SER A 28 0.63 -5.78 -6.82
C SER A 28 1.99 -6.42 -6.51
N VAL A 29 3.05 -5.61 -6.54
CA VAL A 29 4.40 -5.99 -6.12
C VAL A 29 4.77 -5.18 -4.89
N ILE A 30 4.94 -5.87 -3.76
CA ILE A 30 5.19 -5.24 -2.45
C ILE A 30 6.57 -5.64 -1.94
N GLY A 31 7.47 -4.67 -1.85
CA GLY A 31 8.78 -4.81 -1.22
C GLY A 31 9.96 -4.50 -2.14
N PRO A 32 11.19 -4.57 -1.59
CA PRO A 32 11.51 -4.87 -0.18
C PRO A 32 11.22 -3.69 0.77
N HIS A 33 11.27 -3.96 2.07
CA HIS A 33 11.14 -2.99 3.16
C HIS A 33 9.80 -2.25 3.21
N VAL A 34 8.70 -2.99 2.99
CA VAL A 34 7.34 -2.42 3.12
C VAL A 34 6.66 -2.94 4.37
N SER A 35 6.04 -2.02 5.10
CA SER A 35 5.16 -2.32 6.22
C SER A 35 3.74 -1.85 5.88
N ILE A 36 2.78 -2.76 5.96
CA ILE A 36 1.36 -2.49 5.73
C ILE A 36 0.60 -2.92 6.99
N GLU A 37 -0.10 -1.99 7.61
CA GLU A 37 -0.94 -2.27 8.79
C GLU A 37 -2.32 -2.81 8.41
N ALA A 38 -3.13 -3.14 9.43
CA ALA A 38 -4.35 -3.90 9.27
C ALA A 38 -5.42 -3.19 8.40
N ASP A 39 -6.28 -4.00 7.79
CA ASP A 39 -7.48 -3.57 7.07
C ASP A 39 -7.20 -2.66 5.85
N SER A 40 -5.97 -2.67 5.33
CA SER A 40 -5.58 -1.91 4.16
C SER A 40 -5.69 -2.72 2.86
N THR A 41 -6.04 -2.05 1.76
CA THR A 41 -6.15 -2.67 0.43
C THR A 41 -5.19 -1.99 -0.54
N ILE A 42 -4.35 -2.79 -1.19
CA ILE A 42 -3.42 -2.35 -2.22
C ILE A 42 -3.77 -3.06 -3.52
N ASN A 43 -4.09 -2.31 -4.57
CA ASN A 43 -4.46 -2.86 -5.86
C ASN A 43 -3.63 -2.22 -6.98
N SER A 44 -3.18 -3.04 -7.93
CA SER A 44 -2.46 -2.62 -9.14
C SER A 44 -1.27 -1.69 -8.83
N SER A 45 -0.48 -2.02 -7.80
CA SER A 45 0.56 -1.12 -7.28
C SER A 45 1.93 -1.79 -7.14
N VAL A 46 2.98 -0.99 -7.28
CA VAL A 46 4.38 -1.37 -7.02
C VAL A 46 4.92 -0.49 -5.91
N ILE A 47 5.20 -1.07 -4.75
CA ILE A 47 5.56 -0.32 -3.54
C ILE A 47 6.82 -0.91 -2.94
N LYS A 48 7.80 -0.07 -2.62
CA LYS A 48 9.05 -0.48 -1.94
C LYS A 48 9.45 0.54 -0.88
N ASN A 49 10.25 0.13 0.11
CA ASN A 49 10.81 1.00 1.14
C ASN A 49 9.82 2.03 1.72
N SER A 50 8.65 1.59 2.16
CA SER A 50 7.53 2.48 2.52
C SER A 50 6.70 1.92 3.67
N ILE A 51 6.00 2.80 4.37
CA ILE A 51 5.09 2.47 5.48
C ILE A 51 3.68 2.89 5.09
N ILE A 52 2.73 1.98 5.22
CA ILE A 52 1.30 2.20 4.99
C ILE A 52 0.57 1.81 6.28
N GLN A 53 -0.06 2.79 6.92
CA GLN A 53 -0.82 2.57 8.15
C GLN A 53 -2.22 2.00 7.87
N ALA A 54 -3.01 1.80 8.93
CA ALA A 54 -4.22 1.00 8.89
C ALA A 54 -5.36 1.66 8.11
N ASN A 55 -6.30 0.84 7.65
CA ASN A 55 -7.55 1.26 6.99
C ASN A 55 -7.34 2.12 5.71
N SER A 56 -6.23 1.91 5.00
CA SER A 56 -5.88 2.70 3.82
C SER A 56 -6.09 1.92 2.52
N LYS A 57 -6.48 2.64 1.47
CA LYS A 57 -6.74 2.10 0.13
C LYS A 57 -5.81 2.76 -0.87
N ILE A 58 -5.06 1.94 -1.60
CA ILE A 58 -4.05 2.41 -2.56
C ILE A 58 -4.30 1.72 -3.90
N TYR A 59 -4.45 2.54 -4.94
CA TYR A 59 -4.76 2.08 -6.29
C TYR A 59 -3.77 2.66 -7.30
N ASN A 60 -3.39 1.85 -8.30
CA ASN A 60 -2.62 2.31 -9.46
C ASN A 60 -1.34 3.06 -9.06
N ALA A 61 -0.67 2.61 -8.00
CA ALA A 61 0.41 3.35 -7.36
C ALA A 61 1.80 2.79 -7.65
N ASN A 62 2.78 3.68 -7.77
CA ASN A 62 4.19 3.29 -7.95
C ASN A 62 5.11 4.22 -7.17
N PHE A 63 5.35 3.92 -5.89
CA PHE A 63 6.12 4.79 -5.00
C PHE A 63 7.16 4.05 -4.15
N THR A 64 8.13 4.83 -3.68
CA THR A 64 9.22 4.42 -2.78
C THR A 64 9.51 5.50 -1.76
N ASN A 65 10.16 5.14 -0.65
CA ASN A 65 10.59 6.10 0.39
C ASN A 65 9.43 6.91 0.98
N SER A 66 8.26 6.29 1.10
CA SER A 66 7.00 6.98 1.37
C SER A 66 6.38 6.59 2.71
N MET A 67 5.55 7.48 3.24
CA MET A 67 4.67 7.23 4.38
C MET A 67 3.23 7.55 4.01
N VAL A 68 2.32 6.60 4.24
CA VAL A 68 0.88 6.77 4.09
C VAL A 68 0.24 6.57 5.45
N GLY A 69 -0.43 7.60 5.96
CA GLY A 69 -1.15 7.59 7.23
C GLY A 69 -2.39 6.69 7.25
N ASN A 70 -3.16 6.79 8.33
CA ASN A 70 -4.38 6.03 8.56
C ASN A 70 -5.54 6.58 7.73
N PHE A 71 -6.46 5.70 7.32
CA PHE A 71 -7.68 6.10 6.61
C PHE A 71 -7.40 6.91 5.33
N VAL A 72 -6.32 6.60 4.63
CA VAL A 72 -5.95 7.28 3.38
C VAL A 72 -6.56 6.54 2.20
N GLU A 73 -7.09 7.31 1.24
CA GLU A 73 -7.41 6.79 -0.09
C GLU A 73 -6.51 7.50 -1.12
N TYR A 74 -5.65 6.72 -1.76
CA TYR A 74 -4.68 7.21 -2.74
C TYR A 74 -4.85 6.49 -4.07
N GLU A 75 -4.90 7.25 -5.15
CA GLU A 75 -4.76 6.75 -6.50
C GLU A 75 -3.78 7.62 -7.30
N GLY A 76 -2.81 6.99 -7.97
CA GLY A 76 -1.88 7.68 -8.86
C GLY A 76 -0.43 7.17 -8.77
N ALA A 77 0.39 7.56 -9.74
CA ALA A 77 1.74 7.01 -9.94
C ALA A 77 2.85 8.07 -9.72
N VAL A 78 2.98 8.59 -8.50
CA VAL A 78 4.11 9.46 -8.12
C VAL A 78 5.23 8.64 -7.49
N ASN A 79 6.50 9.01 -7.70
CA ASN A 79 7.65 8.24 -7.20
C ASN A 79 7.81 8.28 -5.68
N GLU A 80 7.51 9.40 -5.02
CA GLU A 80 7.63 9.56 -3.56
C GLU A 80 6.43 10.34 -3.04
N LEU A 81 5.98 9.97 -1.85
CA LEU A 81 4.72 10.43 -1.31
C LEU A 81 4.75 10.43 0.23
N SER A 82 4.25 11.50 0.84
CA SER A 82 3.98 11.52 2.27
C SER A 82 2.61 12.11 2.51
N ILE A 83 1.66 11.27 2.93
CA ILE A 83 0.26 11.65 3.17
C ILE A 83 -0.06 11.41 4.65
N GLY A 84 -0.62 12.44 5.31
CA GLY A 84 -1.15 12.32 6.66
C GLY A 84 -2.50 11.60 6.71
N ASP A 85 -2.99 11.38 7.92
CA ASP A 85 -4.24 10.65 8.16
C ASP A 85 -5.47 11.33 7.52
N TYR A 86 -6.49 10.54 7.22
CA TYR A 86 -7.81 10.99 6.72
C TYR A 86 -7.74 11.83 5.44
N CYS A 87 -6.79 11.52 4.57
CA CYS A 87 -6.60 12.22 3.31
C CYS A 87 -7.08 11.39 2.13
N THR A 88 -7.76 12.03 1.18
CA THR A 88 -8.15 11.43 -0.09
C THR A 88 -7.48 12.19 -1.23
N THR A 89 -6.75 11.46 -2.07
CA THR A 89 -6.04 12.02 -3.22
C THR A 89 -6.28 11.10 -4.41
N VAL A 90 -7.02 11.63 -5.39
CA VAL A 90 -7.34 10.94 -6.64
C VAL A 90 -6.82 11.76 -7.82
N PRO A 91 -6.39 11.12 -8.92
CA PRO A 91 -5.92 11.85 -10.09
C PRO A 91 -7.06 12.68 -10.67
N LEU A 92 -6.75 13.88 -11.15
CA LEU A 92 -7.68 14.64 -11.98
C LEU A 92 -7.90 13.86 -13.28
N LYS A 93 -9.16 13.50 -13.57
CA LYS A 93 -9.53 13.00 -14.90
C LYS A 93 -9.25 14.13 -15.90
N LYS A 94 -8.30 13.89 -16.81
CA LYS A 94 -8.12 14.73 -18.00
C LYS A 94 -9.26 14.53 -18.98
#